data_AF-A0A522WLN2-F1
#
_entry.id   AF-A0A522WLN2-F1
#
_cell.length_a   1.000
_cell.length_b   1.000
_cell.length_c   1.000
_cell.angle_alpha   90.00
_cell.angle_beta   90.00
_cell.angle_gamma   90.00
#
_symmetry.space_group_name_H-M   'P 1'
#
loop_
_entity.id
_entity.type
_entity.pdbx_description
1 polymer ?
#
loop_
_entity_poly.entity_id
_entity_poly.type
_entity_poly.pdbx_seq_one_letter_code
_entity_poly.pdbx_strand_id
1 'polypeptide(L)'
;TTIGRGEGGTITLTDEIRFPHSLGLLYSAFTYYLGFKVNEGEYKVMGLAPYGEPRYADRIKSTLIDIKEDGSFRLDQRYFDYCTGLTMTNAAFAELMGGPARAAGERLTQRHMDLARSLQAVTEEIVLKLAATAHRRTGLPNLVMAGGVALNCVANGRILREGPFERLWIQPAAGDAGAALGVALSITHEVAGVTRIVDPNDSQKGSALGPAFGRDEILETVARRGAKAVELADDELFEQVARALAEEKVVGWFQGRAEFGPRALGNRSILGDSRSARMQSILNLKIKYRESFRPFAPIVLAEDAAHYFDLEGESPYMLIVAPVSEKHRKKADDEGLFGIDKLKVARSSIPAVTHVDHSARIQTVDRARNPRLYRLLERFKALTGTGILVNTSFNIRDEPIVNSPDDAWRCFMGTEMDMLVMGNVLLLKEEQ
;
A
#
# COMPACT_ATOMS: atom_id res chain seq x y z
N THR A 1 -21.24 -0.32 5.34
CA THR A 1 -20.31 -0.31 6.50
C THR A 1 -20.94 -1.05 7.64
N THR A 2 -20.19 -1.84 8.39
CA THR A 2 -20.72 -2.59 9.52
C THR A 2 -19.81 -2.44 10.73
N ILE A 3 -20.39 -2.35 11.92
CA ILE A 3 -19.69 -2.39 13.21
C ILE A 3 -20.20 -3.61 13.98
N GLY A 4 -19.31 -4.27 14.71
CA GLY A 4 -19.64 -5.43 15.51
C GLY A 4 -18.52 -5.82 16.47
N ARG A 5 -18.77 -6.89 17.21
CA ARG A 5 -17.82 -7.51 18.15
C ARG A 5 -17.44 -8.89 17.62
N GLY A 6 -16.14 -9.17 17.57
CA GLY A 6 -15.61 -10.52 17.40
C GLY A 6 -15.20 -11.09 18.75
N GLU A 7 -15.67 -12.28 19.09
CA GLU A 7 -15.33 -12.97 20.33
C GLU A 7 -15.23 -14.48 20.11
N GLY A 8 -14.13 -15.08 20.56
CA GLY A 8 -13.81 -16.47 20.29
C GLY A 8 -13.75 -16.77 18.79
N GLY A 9 -14.71 -17.57 18.31
CA GLY A 9 -14.87 -17.94 16.91
C GLY A 9 -16.03 -17.25 16.18
N THR A 10 -16.70 -16.28 16.82
CA THR A 10 -17.95 -15.68 16.31
C THR A 10 -17.87 -14.18 16.14
N ILE A 11 -18.62 -13.64 15.18
CA ILE A 11 -18.78 -12.21 14.96
C ILE A 11 -20.26 -11.82 15.11
N THR A 12 -20.54 -10.85 15.98
CA THR A 12 -21.88 -10.26 16.15
C THR A 12 -21.89 -8.82 15.67
N LEU A 13 -22.73 -8.53 14.67
CA LEU A 13 -22.86 -7.20 14.06
C LEU A 13 -23.95 -6.40 14.81
N THR A 14 -23.68 -5.13 15.11
CA THR A 14 -24.57 -4.27 15.91
C THR A 14 -25.10 -3.08 15.14
N ASP A 15 -24.31 -2.55 14.19
CA ASP A 15 -24.66 -1.36 13.43
C ASP A 15 -24.30 -1.56 11.97
N GLU A 16 -25.11 -0.99 11.07
CA GLU A 16 -24.84 -1.03 9.64
C GLU A 16 -25.26 0.25 8.92
N ILE A 17 -24.52 0.58 7.88
CA ILE A 17 -24.85 1.57 6.87
C ILE A 17 -24.96 0.81 5.56
N ARG A 18 -26.18 0.77 5.02
CA ARG A 18 -26.52 0.02 3.82
C ARG A 18 -26.24 0.81 2.54
N PHE A 19 -26.08 0.08 1.44
CA PHE A 19 -26.11 0.64 0.09
C PHE A 19 -27.37 1.51 -0.10
N PRO A 20 -27.29 2.66 -0.80
CA PRO A 20 -26.15 3.19 -1.57
C PRO A 20 -25.17 4.07 -0.78
N HIS A 21 -25.34 4.20 0.53
CA HIS A 21 -24.52 5.10 1.35
C HIS A 21 -23.17 4.44 1.70
N SER A 22 -22.20 4.58 0.79
CA SER A 22 -20.88 3.93 0.92
C SER A 22 -19.74 4.95 0.84
N LEU A 23 -18.88 4.95 1.87
CA LEU A 23 -17.65 5.75 1.86
C LEU A 23 -16.70 5.30 0.75
N GLY A 24 -16.68 4.00 0.42
CA GLY A 24 -15.94 3.47 -0.72
C GLY A 24 -16.46 4.04 -2.05
N LEU A 25 -17.78 4.09 -2.24
CA LEU A 25 -18.36 4.66 -3.46
C LEU A 25 -18.17 6.18 -3.56
N LEU A 26 -18.20 6.91 -2.44
CA LEU A 26 -17.79 8.32 -2.42
C LEU A 26 -16.35 8.47 -2.90
N TYR A 27 -15.43 7.64 -2.39
CA TYR A 27 -14.03 7.68 -2.78
C TYR A 27 -13.83 7.32 -4.26
N SER A 28 -14.53 6.31 -4.76
CA SER A 28 -14.52 5.91 -6.17
C SER A 28 -15.17 6.96 -7.08
N ALA A 29 -16.17 7.72 -6.61
CA ALA A 29 -16.77 8.82 -7.37
C ALA A 29 -15.76 9.94 -7.62
N PHE A 30 -14.98 10.33 -6.61
CA PHE A 30 -13.87 11.27 -6.79
C PHE A 30 -12.74 10.66 -7.63
N THR A 31 -12.46 9.36 -7.49
CA THR A 31 -11.46 8.67 -8.32
C THR A 31 -11.82 8.79 -9.80
N TYR A 32 -13.07 8.49 -10.15
CA TYR A 32 -13.63 8.68 -11.48
C TYR A 32 -13.57 10.14 -11.93
N TYR A 33 -14.03 11.07 -11.08
CA TYR A 33 -14.08 12.49 -11.39
C TYR A 33 -12.69 13.11 -11.64
N LEU A 34 -11.67 12.59 -10.95
CA LEU A 34 -10.26 12.92 -11.17
C LEU A 34 -9.66 12.18 -12.37
N GLY A 35 -10.45 11.54 -13.23
CA GLY A 35 -9.98 10.89 -14.45
C GLY A 35 -9.14 9.63 -14.20
N PHE A 36 -9.28 8.99 -13.03
CA PHE A 36 -8.65 7.71 -12.72
C PHE A 36 -9.66 6.57 -12.86
N LYS A 37 -9.15 5.37 -13.14
CA LYS A 37 -9.97 4.16 -13.27
C LYS A 37 -10.48 3.70 -11.90
N VAL A 38 -11.79 3.43 -11.80
CA VAL A 38 -12.42 2.92 -10.57
C VAL A 38 -11.97 1.48 -10.29
N ASN A 39 -11.89 1.10 -9.01
CA ASN A 39 -11.38 -0.18 -8.50
C ASN A 39 -9.88 -0.44 -8.76
N GLU A 40 -9.17 0.58 -9.25
CA GLU A 40 -7.73 0.54 -9.54
C GLU A 40 -7.03 1.83 -9.13
N GLY A 41 -7.69 2.98 -9.28
CA GLY A 41 -7.11 4.31 -9.16
C GLY A 41 -7.26 4.95 -7.79
N GLU A 42 -7.97 4.34 -6.84
CA GLU A 42 -8.23 4.92 -5.53
C GLU A 42 -6.92 5.22 -4.78
N TYR A 43 -5.92 4.35 -4.90
CA TYR A 43 -4.61 4.60 -4.30
C TYR A 43 -3.88 5.81 -4.91
N LYS A 44 -4.23 6.20 -6.15
CA LYS A 44 -3.69 7.40 -6.80
C LYS A 44 -4.29 8.65 -6.16
N VAL A 45 -5.59 8.68 -5.89
CA VAL A 45 -6.21 9.79 -5.16
C VAL A 45 -5.55 9.97 -3.78
N MET A 46 -5.35 8.86 -3.07
CA MET A 46 -4.64 8.87 -1.78
C MET A 46 -3.20 9.40 -1.92
N GLY A 47 -2.47 9.01 -2.97
CA GLY A 47 -1.11 9.49 -3.25
C GLY A 47 -1.04 10.95 -3.68
N LEU A 48 -2.11 11.46 -4.30
CA LEU A 48 -2.23 12.84 -4.78
C LEU A 48 -2.62 13.83 -3.67
N ALA A 49 -3.25 13.35 -2.60
CA ALA A 49 -3.73 14.20 -1.51
C ALA A 49 -2.66 15.11 -0.89
N PRO A 50 -1.40 14.69 -0.64
CA PRO A 50 -0.39 15.55 -0.01
C PRO A 50 0.08 16.76 -0.84
N TYR A 51 -0.30 16.86 -2.12
CA TYR A 51 0.02 18.03 -2.96
C TYR A 51 -1.06 19.12 -2.92
N GLY A 52 -2.18 18.85 -2.27
CA GLY A 52 -3.33 19.74 -2.24
C GLY A 52 -3.58 20.35 -0.87
N GLU A 53 -4.49 21.31 -0.86
CA GLU A 53 -5.09 21.89 0.35
C GLU A 53 -6.56 21.46 0.47
N PRO A 54 -7.11 21.31 1.69
CA PRO A 54 -8.48 20.78 1.92
C PRO A 54 -9.60 21.78 1.60
N ARG A 55 -9.47 22.55 0.51
CA ARG A 55 -10.34 23.68 0.14
C ARG A 55 -11.80 23.30 -0.16
N TYR A 56 -12.06 22.04 -0.48
CA TYR A 56 -13.39 21.52 -0.80
C TYR A 56 -13.99 20.70 0.35
N ALA A 57 -13.27 20.50 1.47
CA ALA A 57 -13.72 19.62 2.55
C ALA A 57 -15.07 20.06 3.12
N ASP A 58 -15.24 21.35 3.41
CA ASP A 58 -16.49 21.89 3.93
C ASP A 58 -17.64 21.77 2.93
N ARG A 59 -17.37 21.97 1.63
CA ARG A 59 -18.38 21.77 0.57
C ARG A 59 -18.82 20.31 0.47
N ILE A 60 -17.88 19.38 0.58
CA ILE A 60 -18.20 17.94 0.60
C ILE A 60 -19.12 17.65 1.80
N LYS A 61 -18.74 18.10 3.01
CA LYS A 61 -19.49 17.84 4.25
C LYS A 61 -20.84 18.56 4.35
N SER A 62 -21.00 19.70 3.69
CA SER A 62 -22.27 20.44 3.72
C SER A 62 -23.27 20.00 2.67
N THR A 63 -22.80 19.33 1.60
CA THR A 63 -23.63 19.09 0.41
C THR A 63 -23.65 17.64 -0.07
N LEU A 64 -22.51 16.94 -0.11
CA LEU A 64 -22.45 15.58 -0.66
C LEU A 64 -22.76 14.49 0.35
N ILE A 65 -22.42 14.73 1.62
CA ILE A 65 -22.48 13.73 2.67
C ILE A 65 -22.93 14.38 3.98
N ASP A 66 -24.00 13.84 4.57
CA ASP A 66 -24.46 14.20 5.90
C ASP A 66 -23.80 13.26 6.91
N ILE A 67 -22.81 13.76 7.66
CA ILE A 67 -22.02 13.00 8.63
C ILE A 67 -22.52 13.30 10.04
N LYS A 68 -22.87 12.27 10.80
CA LYS A 68 -23.31 12.39 12.20
C LYS A 68 -22.15 12.28 13.18
N GLU A 69 -22.42 12.62 14.44
CA GLU A 69 -21.42 12.59 15.51
C GLU A 69 -20.82 11.19 15.70
N ASP A 70 -21.67 10.15 15.60
CA ASP A 70 -21.27 8.74 15.69
C ASP A 70 -20.58 8.22 14.41
N GLY A 71 -20.33 9.07 13.43
CA GLY A 71 -19.71 8.69 12.16
C GLY A 71 -20.65 7.98 11.19
N SER A 72 -21.90 7.73 11.56
CA SER A 72 -22.91 7.32 10.57
C SER A 72 -23.09 8.45 9.55
N PHE A 73 -23.40 8.07 8.31
CA PHE A 73 -23.51 9.05 7.24
C PHE A 73 -24.52 8.64 6.18
N ARG A 74 -25.02 9.64 5.46
CA ARG A 74 -25.83 9.44 4.25
C ARG A 74 -25.29 10.30 3.12
N LEU A 75 -25.11 9.67 1.96
CA LEU A 75 -24.73 10.36 0.73
C LEU A 75 -25.95 10.95 0.05
N ASP A 76 -25.87 12.20 -0.37
CA ASP A 76 -26.89 12.82 -1.20
C ASP A 76 -26.82 12.27 -2.63
N GLN A 77 -27.77 11.40 -2.97
CA GLN A 77 -27.77 10.66 -4.23
C GLN A 77 -27.99 11.54 -5.46
N ARG A 78 -28.40 12.81 -5.30
CA ARG A 78 -28.57 13.74 -6.43
C ARG A 78 -27.28 13.99 -7.20
N TYR A 79 -26.12 13.81 -6.57
CA TYR A 79 -24.80 14.06 -7.14
C TYR A 79 -24.10 12.81 -7.68
N PHE A 80 -24.72 11.64 -7.56
CA PHE A 80 -24.10 10.38 -7.94
C PHE A 80 -24.92 9.67 -9.01
N ASP A 81 -24.22 8.90 -9.85
CA ASP A 81 -24.84 8.17 -10.96
C ASP A 81 -24.63 6.65 -10.88
N TYR A 82 -23.77 6.17 -9.97
CA TYR A 82 -23.39 4.76 -9.86
C TYR A 82 -24.54 3.78 -9.55
N CYS A 83 -25.71 4.28 -9.12
CA CYS A 83 -26.90 3.46 -8.87
C CYS A 83 -27.74 3.23 -10.12
N THR A 84 -27.68 4.14 -11.10
CA THR A 84 -28.68 4.25 -12.18
C THR A 84 -28.10 4.45 -13.57
N GLY A 85 -26.87 4.93 -13.66
CA GLY A 85 -26.19 5.18 -14.92
C GLY A 85 -24.93 4.35 -15.10
N LEU A 86 -24.13 4.73 -16.10
CA LEU A 86 -22.89 4.05 -16.50
C LEU A 86 -21.65 4.76 -15.96
N THR A 87 -21.83 5.80 -15.14
CA THR A 87 -20.76 6.64 -14.59
C THR A 87 -20.88 6.75 -13.07
N MET A 88 -19.85 7.28 -12.39
CA MET A 88 -19.91 7.46 -10.95
C MET A 88 -20.58 8.78 -10.52
N THR A 89 -20.47 9.82 -11.35
CA THR A 89 -20.86 11.21 -11.04
C THR A 89 -21.62 11.81 -12.21
N ASN A 90 -22.51 12.76 -11.93
CA ASN A 90 -23.36 13.41 -12.94
C ASN A 90 -23.08 14.92 -13.09
N ALA A 91 -23.93 15.62 -13.86
CA ALA A 91 -23.82 17.06 -14.10
C ALA A 91 -23.93 17.90 -12.81
N ALA A 92 -24.76 17.49 -11.84
CA ALA A 92 -24.87 18.20 -10.56
C ALA A 92 -23.58 18.12 -9.76
N PHE A 93 -22.86 16.99 -9.82
CA PHE A 93 -21.53 16.86 -9.20
C PHE A 93 -20.51 17.78 -9.88
N ALA A 94 -20.52 17.83 -11.20
CA ALA A 94 -19.64 18.72 -11.98
C ALA A 94 -19.88 20.20 -11.62
N GLU A 95 -21.14 20.62 -11.57
CA GLU A 95 -21.53 21.97 -11.15
C GLU A 95 -21.04 22.26 -9.72
N LEU A 96 -21.30 21.34 -8.78
CA LEU A 96 -20.88 21.50 -7.38
C LEU A 96 -19.35 21.62 -7.24
N MET A 97 -18.59 20.88 -8.05
CA MET A 97 -17.13 20.90 -8.03
C MET A 97 -16.53 21.98 -8.93
N GLY A 98 -17.36 22.80 -9.60
CA GLY A 98 -16.93 23.94 -10.41
C GLY A 98 -16.27 23.55 -11.73
N GLY A 99 -16.74 22.52 -12.42
CA GLY A 99 -16.28 22.14 -13.75
C GLY A 99 -16.55 20.66 -14.08
N PRO A 100 -16.22 20.17 -15.28
CA PRO A 100 -16.39 18.76 -15.62
C PRO A 100 -15.36 17.85 -14.91
N ALA A 101 -15.62 16.54 -14.96
CA ALA A 101 -14.65 15.52 -14.63
C ALA A 101 -13.41 15.64 -15.54
N ARG A 102 -12.23 15.36 -14.99
CA ARG A 102 -10.97 15.34 -15.75
C ARG A 102 -10.97 14.16 -16.72
N ALA A 103 -10.59 14.37 -17.98
CA ALA A 103 -10.40 13.26 -18.90
C ALA A 103 -9.12 12.47 -18.59
N ALA A 104 -9.11 11.18 -18.90
CA ALA A 104 -7.94 10.33 -18.70
C ALA A 104 -6.73 10.88 -19.49
N GLY A 105 -5.60 11.06 -18.81
CA GLY A 105 -4.36 11.60 -19.41
C GLY A 105 -4.25 13.13 -19.46
N GLU A 106 -5.30 13.88 -19.10
CA GLU A 106 -5.18 15.34 -18.97
C GLU A 106 -4.23 15.73 -17.82
N ARG A 107 -3.56 16.86 -17.94
CA ARG A 107 -2.62 17.32 -16.91
C ARG A 107 -3.32 17.53 -15.56
N LEU A 108 -2.72 17.02 -14.48
CA LEU A 108 -3.16 17.31 -13.11
C LEU A 108 -2.89 18.78 -12.76
N THR A 109 -3.86 19.42 -12.11
CA THR A 109 -3.82 20.83 -11.69
C THR A 109 -3.96 20.93 -10.17
N GLN A 110 -3.74 22.12 -9.61
CA GLN A 110 -3.92 22.34 -8.18
C GLN A 110 -5.35 22.02 -7.72
N ARG A 111 -6.36 22.32 -8.55
CA ARG A 111 -7.76 21.95 -8.29
C ARG A 111 -7.91 20.45 -8.05
N HIS A 112 -7.28 19.61 -8.88
CA HIS A 112 -7.33 18.15 -8.73
C HIS A 112 -6.67 17.67 -7.44
N MET A 113 -5.53 18.29 -7.07
CA MET A 113 -4.83 18.00 -5.82
C MET A 113 -5.65 18.42 -4.61
N ASP A 114 -6.25 19.61 -4.64
CA ASP A 114 -7.10 20.14 -3.56
C ASP A 114 -8.36 19.28 -3.37
N LEU A 115 -8.97 18.79 -4.45
CA LEU A 115 -10.10 17.84 -4.38
C LEU A 115 -9.67 16.52 -3.73
N ALA A 116 -8.53 15.95 -4.13
CA ALA A 116 -7.99 14.74 -3.53
C ALA A 116 -7.68 14.93 -2.03
N ARG A 117 -7.05 16.05 -1.65
CA ARG A 117 -6.78 16.40 -0.25
C ARG A 117 -8.06 16.52 0.57
N SER A 118 -9.06 17.20 0.01
CA SER A 118 -10.35 17.45 0.65
C SER A 118 -11.11 16.15 0.90
N LEU A 119 -11.20 15.28 -0.11
CA LEU A 119 -11.81 13.96 0.03
C LEU A 119 -11.10 13.11 1.08
N GLN A 120 -9.76 13.10 1.04
CA GLN A 120 -8.95 12.33 1.97
C GLN A 120 -9.17 12.79 3.42
N ALA A 121 -9.22 14.09 3.67
CA ALA A 121 -9.52 14.65 4.99
C ALA A 121 -10.92 14.25 5.50
N VAL A 122 -11.94 14.32 4.64
CA VAL A 122 -13.31 13.90 4.99
C VAL A 122 -13.38 12.39 5.26
N THR A 123 -12.68 11.59 4.46
CA THR A 123 -12.62 10.13 4.63
C THR A 123 -12.00 9.76 5.98
N GLU A 124 -10.88 10.41 6.34
CA GLU A 124 -10.23 10.20 7.63
C GLU A 124 -11.12 10.59 8.80
N GLU A 125 -11.81 11.73 8.72
CA GLU A 125 -12.75 12.20 9.74
C GLU A 125 -13.85 11.16 10.01
N ILE A 126 -14.46 10.63 8.95
CA ILE A 126 -15.52 9.62 9.05
C ILE A 126 -14.99 8.32 9.64
N VAL A 127 -13.83 7.85 9.16
CA VAL A 127 -13.23 6.60 9.65
C VAL A 127 -12.87 6.70 11.14
N LEU A 128 -12.34 7.84 11.59
CA LEU A 128 -12.06 8.08 13.01
C LEU A 128 -13.33 8.10 13.86
N LYS A 129 -14.40 8.76 13.40
CA LYS A 129 -15.70 8.77 14.09
C LYS A 129 -16.28 7.36 14.21
N LEU A 130 -16.25 6.58 13.12
CA LEU A 130 -16.70 5.18 13.11
C LEU A 130 -15.88 4.31 14.07
N ALA A 131 -14.55 4.47 14.07
CA ALA A 131 -13.65 3.76 14.99
C ALA A 131 -13.97 4.12 16.45
N ALA A 132 -14.15 5.41 16.76
CA ALA A 132 -14.55 5.84 18.10
C ALA A 132 -15.93 5.30 18.51
N THR A 133 -16.89 5.22 17.58
CA THR A 133 -18.19 4.60 17.82
C THR A 133 -18.06 3.10 18.10
N ALA A 134 -17.27 2.37 17.30
CA ALA A 134 -17.00 0.96 17.55
C ALA A 134 -16.41 0.72 18.95
N HIS A 135 -15.49 1.58 19.38
CA HIS A 135 -14.95 1.54 20.74
C HIS A 135 -16.02 1.81 21.80
N ARG A 136 -16.82 2.89 21.66
CA ARG A 136 -17.90 3.20 22.61
C ARG A 136 -18.95 2.10 22.72
N ARG A 137 -19.28 1.44 21.61
CA ARG A 137 -20.26 0.35 21.56
C ARG A 137 -19.76 -0.93 22.22
N THR A 138 -18.49 -1.26 22.03
CA THR A 138 -17.94 -2.57 22.41
C THR A 138 -17.09 -2.55 23.67
N GLY A 139 -16.48 -1.42 24.01
CA GLY A 139 -15.50 -1.28 25.08
C GLY A 139 -14.21 -2.08 24.87
N LEU A 140 -13.96 -2.58 23.65
CA LEU A 140 -12.82 -3.45 23.36
C LEU A 140 -11.55 -2.65 23.03
N PRO A 141 -10.37 -3.09 23.51
CA PRO A 141 -9.11 -2.38 23.27
C PRO A 141 -8.54 -2.62 21.86
N ASN A 142 -9.09 -3.57 21.10
CA ASN A 142 -8.56 -3.99 19.81
C ASN A 142 -9.55 -3.71 18.68
N LEU A 143 -9.08 -3.07 17.62
CA LEU A 143 -9.85 -2.89 16.39
C LEU A 143 -9.35 -3.83 15.29
N VAL A 144 -10.28 -4.54 14.66
CA VAL A 144 -10.03 -5.31 13.43
C VAL A 144 -10.73 -4.66 12.26
N MET A 145 -10.05 -4.55 11.11
CA MET A 145 -10.59 -3.88 9.93
C MET A 145 -10.45 -4.72 8.66
N ALA A 146 -11.51 -4.70 7.86
CA ALA A 146 -11.57 -5.24 6.50
C ALA A 146 -12.53 -4.37 5.66
N GLY A 147 -12.67 -4.68 4.37
CA GLY A 147 -13.35 -3.87 3.35
C GLY A 147 -12.37 -2.97 2.60
N GLY A 148 -12.70 -2.62 1.35
CA GLY A 148 -11.80 -1.87 0.46
C GLY A 148 -11.27 -0.55 1.04
N VAL A 149 -12.09 0.17 1.83
CA VAL A 149 -11.67 1.42 2.51
C VAL A 149 -10.58 1.17 3.56
N ALA A 150 -10.51 -0.02 4.16
CA ALA A 150 -9.45 -0.38 5.11
C ALA A 150 -8.06 -0.50 4.45
N LEU A 151 -7.95 -0.46 3.11
CA LEU A 151 -6.68 -0.31 2.40
C LEU A 151 -6.16 1.15 2.39
N ASN A 152 -6.93 2.11 2.91
CA ASN A 152 -6.51 3.49 3.09
C ASN A 152 -5.54 3.59 4.27
N CYS A 153 -4.26 3.36 3.98
CA CYS A 153 -3.19 3.35 4.98
C CYS A 153 -2.96 4.69 5.69
N VAL A 154 -3.44 5.81 5.12
CA VAL A 154 -3.37 7.13 5.75
C VAL A 154 -4.40 7.20 6.89
N ALA A 155 -5.65 6.79 6.63
CA ALA A 155 -6.69 6.71 7.66
C ALA A 155 -6.32 5.71 8.76
N ASN A 156 -5.77 4.54 8.40
CA ASN A 156 -5.31 3.54 9.37
C ASN A 156 -4.22 4.10 10.31
N GLY A 157 -3.26 4.85 9.77
CA GLY A 157 -2.21 5.49 10.58
C GLY A 157 -2.77 6.53 11.56
N ARG A 158 -3.86 7.23 11.18
CA ARG A 158 -4.56 8.13 12.10
C ARG A 158 -5.32 7.36 13.19
N ILE A 159 -6.00 6.27 12.86
CA ILE A 159 -6.66 5.43 13.89
C ILE A 159 -5.63 4.94 14.91
N LEU A 160 -4.46 4.49 14.47
CA LEU A 160 -3.42 4.00 15.37
C LEU A 160 -2.91 5.08 16.34
N ARG A 161 -2.76 6.33 15.88
CA ARG A 161 -2.23 7.43 16.70
C ARG A 161 -3.29 8.17 17.53
N GLU A 162 -4.48 8.33 16.98
CA GLU A 162 -5.52 9.22 17.51
C GLU A 162 -6.72 8.44 18.07
N GLY A 163 -6.84 7.15 17.71
CA GLY A 163 -7.96 6.31 18.10
C GLY A 163 -7.82 5.74 19.52
N PRO A 164 -8.91 5.27 20.11
CA PRO A 164 -8.93 4.76 21.49
C PRO A 164 -8.45 3.30 21.62
N PHE A 165 -7.81 2.74 20.59
CA PHE A 165 -7.46 1.32 20.53
C PHE A 165 -5.98 1.10 20.85
N GLU A 166 -5.69 0.11 21.69
CA GLU A 166 -4.33 -0.34 21.98
C GLU A 166 -3.70 -1.06 20.80
N ARG A 167 -4.51 -1.79 20.01
CA ARG A 167 -4.04 -2.57 18.87
C ARG A 167 -4.99 -2.45 17.69
N LEU A 168 -4.38 -2.35 16.52
CA LEU A 168 -5.06 -2.29 15.24
C LEU A 168 -4.58 -3.45 14.35
N TRP A 169 -5.52 -4.27 13.88
CA TRP A 169 -5.23 -5.30 12.88
C TRP A 169 -6.06 -5.06 11.64
N ILE A 170 -5.39 -4.94 10.49
CA ILE A 170 -6.04 -4.78 9.19
C ILE A 170 -5.72 -6.00 8.34
N GLN A 171 -6.75 -6.58 7.73
CA GLN A 171 -6.57 -7.75 6.87
C GLN A 171 -5.74 -7.35 5.60
N PRO A 172 -4.67 -8.08 5.22
CA PRO A 172 -3.77 -7.69 4.11
C PRO A 172 -4.43 -7.56 2.72
N ALA A 173 -5.37 -8.46 2.42
CA ALA A 173 -6.23 -8.47 1.25
C ALA A 173 -7.63 -7.89 1.57
N ALA A 174 -7.72 -6.75 2.28
CA ALA A 174 -8.95 -6.29 2.93
C ALA A 174 -10.15 -6.05 1.99
N GLY A 175 -9.91 -5.87 0.69
CA GLY A 175 -10.98 -5.81 -0.32
C GLY A 175 -11.67 -7.16 -0.53
N ASP A 176 -12.46 -7.24 -1.58
CA ASP A 176 -13.34 -8.39 -1.85
C ASP A 176 -12.59 -9.71 -2.05
N ALA A 177 -11.32 -9.67 -2.48
CA ALA A 177 -10.48 -10.85 -2.56
C ALA A 177 -10.37 -11.58 -1.21
N GLY A 178 -10.28 -10.84 -0.09
CA GLY A 178 -10.23 -11.41 1.26
C GLY A 178 -11.52 -12.09 1.71
N ALA A 179 -12.65 -11.85 1.03
CA ALA A 179 -13.94 -12.43 1.39
C ALA A 179 -13.93 -13.96 1.27
N ALA A 180 -13.20 -14.54 0.30
CA ALA A 180 -13.08 -15.98 0.16
C ALA A 180 -12.50 -16.64 1.44
N LEU A 181 -11.47 -16.02 2.02
CA LEU A 181 -10.92 -16.46 3.31
C LEU A 181 -11.92 -16.25 4.45
N GLY A 182 -12.59 -15.09 4.49
CA GLY A 182 -13.60 -14.78 5.50
C GLY A 182 -14.76 -15.79 5.53
N VAL A 183 -15.27 -16.17 4.35
CA VAL A 183 -16.33 -17.18 4.20
C VAL A 183 -15.86 -18.55 4.71
N ALA A 184 -14.66 -18.98 4.32
CA ALA A 184 -14.11 -20.25 4.78
C ALA A 184 -13.96 -20.30 6.32
N LEU A 185 -13.50 -19.20 6.92
CA LEU A 185 -13.35 -19.07 8.38
C LEU A 185 -14.70 -19.02 9.10
N SER A 186 -15.69 -18.29 8.58
CA SER A 186 -17.06 -18.24 9.15
C SER A 186 -17.71 -19.62 9.10
N ILE A 187 -17.65 -20.33 7.98
CA ILE A 187 -18.15 -21.72 7.89
C ILE A 187 -17.46 -22.62 8.92
N THR A 188 -16.13 -22.53 9.03
CA THR A 188 -15.34 -23.40 9.92
C THR A 188 -15.66 -23.15 11.39
N HIS A 189 -15.72 -21.89 11.82
CA HIS A 189 -15.83 -21.56 13.23
C HIS A 189 -17.27 -21.34 13.71
N GLU A 190 -18.12 -20.73 12.89
CA GLU A 190 -19.50 -20.40 13.27
C GLU A 190 -20.48 -21.52 12.92
N VAL A 191 -20.31 -22.17 11.75
CA VAL A 191 -21.23 -23.22 11.29
C VAL A 191 -20.78 -24.61 11.74
N ALA A 192 -19.52 -24.97 11.51
CA ALA A 192 -18.99 -26.29 11.87
C ALA A 192 -18.52 -26.40 13.32
N GLY A 193 -18.44 -25.28 14.05
CA GLY A 193 -18.08 -25.25 15.47
C GLY A 193 -16.63 -25.65 15.77
N VAL A 194 -15.73 -25.60 14.78
CA VAL A 194 -14.32 -25.92 14.99
C VAL A 194 -13.69 -24.83 15.86
N THR A 195 -13.10 -25.21 16.99
CA THR A 195 -12.44 -24.27 17.90
C THR A 195 -11.27 -23.58 17.21
N ARG A 196 -11.25 -22.23 17.26
CA ARG A 196 -10.17 -21.42 16.70
C ARG A 196 -8.89 -21.59 17.53
N ILE A 197 -7.78 -21.90 16.86
CA ILE A 197 -6.43 -21.85 17.43
C ILE A 197 -5.84 -20.47 17.11
N VAL A 198 -5.43 -19.74 18.14
CA VAL A 198 -4.89 -18.39 18.00
C VAL A 198 -3.37 -18.46 17.96
N ASP A 199 -2.77 -17.97 16.88
CA ASP A 199 -1.36 -17.61 16.86
C ASP A 199 -1.24 -16.15 17.35
N PRO A 200 -0.58 -15.89 18.49
CA PRO A 200 -0.46 -14.55 19.04
C PRO A 200 0.44 -13.63 18.20
N ASN A 201 1.26 -14.20 17.30
CA ASN A 201 2.17 -13.43 16.46
C ASN A 201 1.51 -13.09 15.12
N ASP A 202 1.27 -14.09 14.26
CA ASP A 202 0.74 -13.84 12.92
C ASP A 202 0.13 -15.08 12.23
N SER A 203 -1.19 -15.22 12.33
CA SER A 203 -1.91 -16.28 11.61
C SER A 203 -1.96 -16.10 10.08
N GLN A 204 -1.62 -14.92 9.54
CA GLN A 204 -1.59 -14.66 8.09
C GLN A 204 -0.24 -15.03 7.45
N LYS A 205 0.78 -15.39 8.24
CA LYS A 205 2.09 -15.85 7.77
C LYS A 205 2.76 -14.87 6.79
N GLY A 206 2.79 -13.58 7.13
CA GLY A 206 3.32 -12.52 6.26
C GLY A 206 2.50 -12.34 4.97
N SER A 207 1.26 -12.84 4.94
CA SER A 207 0.42 -12.99 3.75
C SER A 207 1.03 -13.90 2.67
N ALA A 208 2.05 -14.69 2.98
CA ALA A 208 2.72 -15.58 2.02
C ALA A 208 1.91 -16.87 1.81
N LEU A 209 0.72 -16.74 1.21
CA LEU A 209 -0.29 -17.79 1.08
C LEU A 209 -0.45 -18.32 -0.35
N GLY A 210 0.21 -17.71 -1.32
CA GLY A 210 0.19 -18.14 -2.72
C GLY A 210 1.13 -19.32 -3.04
N PRO A 211 1.34 -19.63 -4.32
CA PRO A 211 2.30 -20.64 -4.76
C PRO A 211 3.75 -20.27 -4.43
N ALA A 212 4.57 -21.28 -4.14
CA ALA A 212 6.02 -21.19 -4.13
C ALA A 212 6.58 -22.08 -5.24
N PHE A 213 7.76 -21.72 -5.75
CA PHE A 213 8.44 -22.45 -6.81
C PHE A 213 9.79 -22.93 -6.28
N GLY A 214 10.06 -24.21 -6.47
CA GLY A 214 11.31 -24.84 -6.04
C GLY A 214 12.49 -24.46 -6.93
N ARG A 215 13.68 -24.83 -6.48
CA ARG A 215 14.95 -24.65 -7.21
C ARG A 215 14.86 -25.21 -8.63
N ASP A 216 14.36 -26.44 -8.79
CA ASP A 216 14.38 -27.12 -10.08
C ASP A 216 13.42 -26.48 -11.09
N GLU A 217 12.25 -26.00 -10.65
CA GLU A 217 11.30 -25.27 -11.51
C GLU A 217 11.88 -23.93 -12.01
N ILE A 218 12.66 -23.25 -11.16
CA ILE A 218 13.35 -22.00 -11.52
C ILE A 218 14.44 -22.30 -12.56
N LEU A 219 15.27 -23.31 -12.32
CA LEU A 219 16.34 -23.70 -13.24
C LEU A 219 15.81 -24.21 -14.57
N GLU A 220 14.70 -24.95 -14.57
CA GLU A 220 14.01 -25.36 -15.80
C GLU A 220 13.54 -24.13 -16.59
N THR A 221 12.98 -23.13 -15.92
CA THR A 221 12.58 -21.88 -16.57
C THR A 221 13.77 -21.15 -17.18
N VAL A 222 14.88 -21.04 -16.44
CA VAL A 222 16.12 -20.42 -16.93
C VAL A 222 16.65 -21.15 -18.16
N ALA A 223 16.74 -22.48 -18.10
CA ALA A 223 17.21 -23.31 -19.21
C ALA A 223 16.31 -23.19 -20.45
N ARG A 224 14.99 -23.28 -20.25
CA ARG A 224 14.00 -23.13 -21.33
C ARG A 224 14.05 -21.76 -21.99
N ARG A 225 14.38 -20.71 -21.25
CA ARG A 225 14.53 -19.34 -21.76
C ARG A 225 15.92 -19.08 -22.37
N GLY A 226 16.88 -20.00 -22.24
CA GLY A 226 18.25 -19.80 -22.68
C GLY A 226 18.99 -18.70 -21.90
N ALA A 227 18.51 -18.40 -20.69
CA ALA A 227 18.99 -17.29 -19.89
C ALA A 227 20.35 -17.61 -19.24
N LYS A 228 21.22 -16.60 -19.12
CA LYS A 228 22.46 -16.74 -18.34
C LYS A 228 22.17 -16.44 -16.88
N ALA A 229 22.51 -17.38 -16.01
CA ALA A 229 22.27 -17.27 -14.59
C ALA A 229 23.38 -17.94 -13.79
N VAL A 230 23.57 -17.49 -12.56
CA VAL A 230 24.47 -18.09 -11.59
C VAL A 230 23.66 -18.49 -10.36
N GLU A 231 23.83 -19.73 -9.90
CA GLU A 231 23.28 -20.18 -8.63
C GLU A 231 24.29 -19.89 -7.52
N LEU A 232 23.85 -19.22 -6.46
CA LEU A 232 24.70 -18.75 -5.36
C LEU A 232 24.21 -19.28 -4.02
N ALA A 233 25.14 -19.55 -3.10
CA ALA A 233 24.80 -19.77 -1.70
C ALA A 233 24.23 -18.49 -1.07
N ASP A 234 23.42 -18.62 -0.02
CA ASP A 234 22.71 -17.49 0.61
C ASP A 234 23.62 -16.33 1.02
N ASP A 235 24.74 -16.60 1.67
CA ASP A 235 25.64 -15.54 2.13
C ASP A 235 26.27 -14.75 0.98
N GLU A 236 26.65 -15.45 -0.09
CA GLU A 236 27.19 -14.81 -1.30
C GLU A 236 26.10 -14.03 -2.05
N LEU A 237 24.91 -14.62 -2.18
CA LEU A 237 23.76 -13.97 -2.82
C LEU A 237 23.40 -12.67 -2.10
N PHE A 238 23.22 -12.70 -0.78
CA PHE A 238 22.83 -11.51 -0.03
C PHE A 238 23.92 -10.44 -0.07
N GLU A 239 25.20 -10.83 -0.07
CA GLU A 239 26.31 -9.89 -0.23
C GLU A 239 26.28 -9.21 -1.60
N GLN A 240 26.15 -9.98 -2.69
CA GLN A 240 26.08 -9.42 -4.05
C GLN A 240 24.87 -8.53 -4.26
N VAL A 241 23.69 -8.95 -3.79
CA VAL A 241 22.44 -8.17 -3.91
C VAL A 241 22.51 -6.91 -3.06
N ALA A 242 23.04 -6.97 -1.84
CA ALA A 242 23.19 -5.80 -0.99
C ALA A 242 24.17 -4.78 -1.60
N ARG A 243 25.27 -5.23 -2.21
CA ARG A 243 26.19 -4.36 -2.97
C ARG A 243 25.51 -3.72 -4.17
N ALA A 244 24.80 -4.51 -4.98
CA ALA A 244 24.06 -3.99 -6.12
C ALA A 244 23.05 -2.90 -5.70
N LEU A 245 22.29 -3.14 -4.62
CA LEU A 245 21.38 -2.15 -4.08
C LEU A 245 22.12 -0.90 -3.58
N ALA A 246 23.27 -1.06 -2.91
CA ALA A 246 24.08 0.07 -2.44
C ALA A 246 24.70 0.90 -3.58
N GLU A 247 24.89 0.29 -4.75
CA GLU A 247 25.27 0.92 -6.02
C GLU A 247 24.06 1.53 -6.76
N GLU A 248 22.90 1.66 -6.10
CA GLU A 248 21.64 2.16 -6.66
C GLU A 248 21.08 1.34 -7.84
N LYS A 249 21.43 0.04 -7.94
CA LYS A 249 20.81 -0.87 -8.92
C LYS A 249 19.40 -1.27 -8.50
N VAL A 250 18.56 -1.56 -9.48
CA VAL A 250 17.19 -2.05 -9.33
C VAL A 250 17.18 -3.58 -9.39
N VAL A 251 16.67 -4.21 -8.33
CA VAL A 251 16.66 -5.67 -8.19
C VAL A 251 15.22 -6.20 -8.21
N GLY A 252 14.90 -7.05 -9.18
CA GLY A 252 13.73 -7.92 -9.13
C GLY A 252 13.96 -9.04 -8.13
N TRP A 253 13.12 -9.13 -7.11
CA TRP A 253 13.25 -10.06 -5.99
C TRP A 253 12.08 -11.03 -5.95
N PHE A 254 12.35 -12.29 -6.29
CA PHE A 254 11.38 -13.39 -6.37
C PHE A 254 11.81 -14.52 -5.44
N GLN A 255 11.02 -14.82 -4.41
CA GLN A 255 11.32 -15.89 -3.47
C GLN A 255 10.06 -16.48 -2.82
N GLY A 256 10.14 -17.72 -2.36
CA GLY A 256 9.11 -18.31 -1.51
C GLY A 256 7.67 -18.20 -2.05
N ARG A 257 6.71 -18.20 -1.13
CA ARG A 257 5.28 -18.12 -1.46
C ARG A 257 4.88 -16.70 -1.84
N ALA A 258 4.12 -16.57 -2.93
CA ALA A 258 3.56 -15.28 -3.34
C ALA A 258 2.62 -14.71 -2.26
N GLU A 259 2.63 -13.38 -2.15
CA GLU A 259 1.79 -12.64 -1.22
C GLU A 259 0.31 -12.67 -1.65
N PHE A 260 -0.60 -12.77 -0.69
CA PHE A 260 -2.03 -12.59 -0.89
C PHE A 260 -2.43 -11.14 -0.61
N GLY A 261 -3.08 -10.50 -1.59
CA GLY A 261 -3.51 -9.11 -1.51
C GLY A 261 -2.75 -8.18 -2.46
N PRO A 262 -2.99 -6.87 -2.38
CA PRO A 262 -2.55 -5.90 -3.39
C PRO A 262 -1.13 -5.35 -3.17
N ARG A 263 -0.36 -5.91 -2.24
CA ARG A 263 0.98 -5.41 -1.85
C ARG A 263 2.00 -6.52 -2.03
N ALA A 264 3.12 -6.20 -2.66
CA ALA A 264 4.32 -7.01 -2.53
C ALA A 264 4.96 -6.72 -1.18
N LEU A 265 5.26 -7.77 -0.43
CA LEU A 265 5.75 -7.76 0.94
C LEU A 265 7.09 -8.48 1.05
N GLY A 266 7.87 -8.50 -0.04
CA GLY A 266 9.22 -9.07 -0.04
C GLY A 266 9.38 -10.44 -0.67
N ASN A 267 8.35 -10.98 -1.31
CA ASN A 267 8.41 -12.26 -2.03
C ASN A 267 8.23 -12.10 -3.53
N ARG A 268 7.51 -11.07 -3.98
CA ARG A 268 7.38 -10.66 -5.39
C ARG A 268 7.59 -9.16 -5.51
N SER A 269 8.80 -8.71 -5.21
CA SER A 269 9.15 -7.30 -5.01
C SER A 269 10.15 -6.79 -6.04
N ILE A 270 10.13 -5.48 -6.29
CA ILE A 270 11.26 -4.76 -6.88
C ILE A 270 11.87 -3.93 -5.76
N LEU A 271 13.16 -4.10 -5.55
CA LEU A 271 13.94 -3.48 -4.49
C LEU A 271 14.85 -2.40 -5.06
N GLY A 272 15.13 -1.38 -4.25
CA GLY A 272 16.07 -0.30 -4.59
C GLY A 272 16.58 0.42 -3.34
N ASP A 273 17.61 1.24 -3.50
CA ASP A 273 18.18 2.02 -2.40
C ASP A 273 17.24 3.15 -1.95
N SER A 274 16.88 3.13 -0.66
CA SER A 274 16.06 4.17 -0.03
C SER A 274 16.77 5.52 0.10
N ARG A 275 18.11 5.52 0.15
CA ARG A 275 18.97 6.69 0.36
C ARG A 275 19.15 7.52 -0.91
N SER A 276 19.01 6.89 -2.08
CA SER A 276 19.18 7.52 -3.38
C SER A 276 18.12 8.60 -3.62
N ALA A 277 18.54 9.81 -3.97
CA ALA A 277 17.63 10.87 -4.40
C ALA A 277 17.01 10.61 -5.79
N ARG A 278 17.54 9.64 -6.54
CA ARG A 278 17.14 9.35 -7.92
C ARG A 278 16.30 8.08 -8.06
N MET A 279 16.38 7.15 -7.11
CA MET A 279 15.74 5.83 -7.20
C MET A 279 14.24 5.90 -7.47
N GLN A 280 13.53 6.87 -6.89
CA GLN A 280 12.11 7.08 -7.19
C GLN A 280 11.86 7.37 -8.68
N SER A 281 12.65 8.27 -9.26
CA SER A 281 12.56 8.63 -10.68
C SER A 281 12.97 7.46 -11.58
N ILE A 282 14.03 6.74 -11.20
CA ILE A 282 14.52 5.55 -11.91
C ILE A 282 13.40 4.51 -11.99
N LEU A 283 12.83 4.09 -10.86
CA LEU A 283 11.78 3.07 -10.83
C LEU A 283 10.53 3.49 -11.62
N ASN A 284 10.13 4.76 -11.55
CA ASN A 284 8.95 5.22 -12.29
C ASN A 284 9.16 5.27 -13.81
N LEU A 285 10.34 5.68 -14.27
CA LEU A 285 10.66 5.81 -15.70
C LEU A 285 11.05 4.47 -16.33
N LYS A 286 11.95 3.74 -15.69
CA LYS A 286 12.57 2.52 -16.22
C LYS A 286 11.72 1.27 -16.10
N ILE A 287 10.84 1.23 -15.09
CA ILE A 287 10.19 -0.01 -14.66
C ILE A 287 8.67 0.11 -14.67
N LYS A 288 8.13 1.14 -14.01
CA LYS A 288 6.67 1.27 -13.82
C LYS A 288 5.97 2.00 -14.95
N TYR A 289 6.72 2.70 -15.80
CA TYR A 289 6.21 3.51 -16.90
C TYR A 289 5.02 4.39 -16.47
N ARG A 290 5.05 4.98 -15.26
CA ARG A 290 3.90 5.71 -14.71
C ARG A 290 4.17 7.06 -14.07
N GLU A 291 3.13 7.92 -14.09
CA GLU A 291 3.11 9.23 -13.45
C GLU A 291 3.45 9.13 -11.96
N SER A 292 4.47 9.90 -11.57
CA SER A 292 5.20 9.78 -10.31
C SER A 292 4.70 10.81 -9.29
N PHE A 293 3.57 10.53 -8.62
CA PHE A 293 3.14 11.33 -7.46
C PHE A 293 2.97 10.51 -6.18
N ARG A 294 3.51 9.28 -6.14
CA ARG A 294 3.69 8.57 -4.88
C ARG A 294 5.14 8.10 -4.76
N PRO A 295 5.81 8.32 -3.61
CA PRO A 295 7.02 7.58 -3.28
C PRO A 295 6.69 6.11 -3.10
N PHE A 296 7.72 5.28 -3.23
CA PHE A 296 7.59 3.86 -2.96
C PHE A 296 7.57 3.60 -1.45
N ALA A 297 7.18 2.40 -1.06
CA ALA A 297 7.06 2.04 0.35
C ALA A 297 8.43 1.57 0.89
N PRO A 298 8.84 1.99 2.09
CA PRO A 298 10.01 1.40 2.73
C PRO A 298 9.71 0.01 3.28
N ILE A 299 10.66 -0.92 3.08
CA ILE A 299 10.86 -2.07 3.97
C ILE A 299 11.96 -1.72 4.96
N VAL A 300 11.73 -1.99 6.24
CA VAL A 300 12.65 -1.67 7.35
C VAL A 300 12.72 -2.84 8.31
N LEU A 301 13.90 -3.10 8.88
CA LEU A 301 14.02 -4.04 10.01
C LEU A 301 13.09 -3.60 11.15
N ALA A 302 12.33 -4.52 11.73
CA ALA A 302 11.34 -4.21 12.75
C ALA A 302 11.96 -3.45 13.94
N GLU A 303 13.16 -3.85 14.36
CA GLU A 303 13.94 -3.22 15.41
C GLU A 303 14.45 -1.80 15.08
N ASP A 304 14.50 -1.43 13.80
CA ASP A 304 14.92 -0.09 13.35
C ASP A 304 13.73 0.82 13.04
N ALA A 305 12.50 0.30 13.00
CA ALA A 305 11.33 1.05 12.54
C ALA A 305 11.13 2.37 13.31
N ALA A 306 11.13 2.31 14.65
CA ALA A 306 11.00 3.48 15.53
C ALA A 306 12.22 4.43 15.44
N HIS A 307 13.36 3.96 14.94
CA HIS A 307 14.50 4.83 14.69
C HIS A 307 14.27 5.75 13.48
N TYR A 308 13.54 5.31 12.46
CA TYR A 308 13.34 6.08 11.23
C TYR A 308 11.97 6.71 11.10
N PHE A 309 10.95 6.16 11.77
CA PHE A 309 9.57 6.58 11.64
C PHE A 309 8.95 6.81 13.02
N ASP A 310 8.04 7.76 13.09
CA ASP A 310 7.15 7.98 14.23
C ASP A 310 6.02 6.93 14.18
N LEU A 311 6.41 5.69 14.48
CA LEU A 311 5.57 4.49 14.44
C LEU A 311 5.74 3.73 15.75
N GLU A 312 4.62 3.56 16.46
CA GLU A 312 4.55 2.64 17.59
C GLU A 312 4.17 1.24 17.10
N GLY A 313 4.96 0.23 17.48
CA GLY A 313 4.74 -1.15 17.09
C GLY A 313 5.15 -1.48 15.65
N GLU A 314 4.48 -2.48 15.06
CA GLU A 314 4.83 -3.05 13.76
C GLU A 314 3.83 -2.70 12.67
N SER A 315 4.27 -2.74 11.41
CA SER A 315 3.41 -2.62 10.22
C SER A 315 3.87 -3.63 9.16
N PRO A 316 3.62 -4.94 9.35
CA PRO A 316 4.16 -5.98 8.45
C PRO A 316 3.53 -6.00 7.05
N TYR A 317 2.40 -5.32 6.86
CA TYR A 317 1.55 -5.45 5.67
C TYR A 317 1.50 -4.22 4.76
N MET A 318 2.33 -3.19 5.02
CA MET A 318 2.24 -1.90 4.31
C MET A 318 0.83 -1.26 4.39
N LEU A 319 0.18 -1.37 5.54
CA LEU A 319 -1.18 -0.86 5.77
C LEU A 319 -1.24 0.36 6.69
N ILE A 320 -0.09 0.83 7.18
CA ILE A 320 0.02 2.01 8.03
C ILE A 320 0.97 3.03 7.39
N VAL A 321 0.59 4.30 7.46
CA VAL A 321 1.44 5.45 7.17
C VAL A 321 1.85 6.11 8.47
N ALA A 322 3.14 6.37 8.61
CA ALA A 322 3.69 7.15 9.71
C ALA A 322 4.64 8.24 9.18
N PRO A 323 4.78 9.36 9.91
CA PRO A 323 5.79 10.35 9.61
C PRO A 323 7.21 9.76 9.70
N VAL A 324 8.11 10.22 8.84
CA VAL A 324 9.56 10.05 9.04
C VAL A 324 9.95 10.82 10.31
N SER A 325 10.78 10.24 11.17
CA SER A 325 11.25 10.89 12.41
C SER A 325 11.98 12.20 12.10
N GLU A 326 11.80 13.22 12.94
CA GLU A 326 12.33 14.57 12.72
C GLU A 326 13.85 14.60 12.48
N LYS A 327 14.61 13.77 13.20
CA LYS A 327 16.08 13.66 13.06
C LYS A 327 16.53 13.21 11.67
N HIS A 328 15.65 12.56 10.91
CA HIS A 328 15.92 12.10 9.55
C HIS A 328 15.36 13.06 8.50
N ARG A 329 14.53 14.04 8.88
CA ARG A 329 13.99 15.05 7.95
C ARG A 329 15.07 16.04 7.56
N LYS A 330 14.99 16.52 6.32
CA LYS A 330 15.82 17.60 5.78
C LYS A 330 14.90 18.75 5.39
N LYS A 331 15.41 19.98 5.49
CA LYS A 331 14.71 21.15 4.98
C LYS A 331 14.54 20.97 3.46
N ALA A 332 13.29 21.00 3.01
CA ALA A 332 12.96 20.93 1.61
C ALA A 332 12.94 22.34 1.01
N ASP A 333 13.53 22.49 -0.17
CA ASP A 333 13.40 23.68 -0.97
C ASP A 333 12.49 23.38 -2.17
N ASP A 334 11.28 23.97 -2.12
CA ASP A 334 10.23 23.80 -3.12
C ASP A 334 10.17 24.97 -4.10
N GLU A 335 11.10 25.91 -4.02
CA GLU A 335 11.05 27.12 -4.83
C GLU A 335 11.03 26.79 -6.33
N GLY A 336 10.02 27.31 -7.04
CA GLY A 336 9.81 27.05 -8.46
C GLY A 336 9.25 25.67 -8.83
N LEU A 337 9.01 24.77 -7.86
CA LEU A 337 8.45 23.44 -8.12
C LEU A 337 6.93 23.40 -7.93
N PHE A 338 6.23 22.78 -8.88
CA PHE A 338 4.78 22.64 -8.83
C PHE A 338 4.35 21.17 -8.77
N GLY A 339 3.39 20.88 -7.88
CA GLY A 339 2.75 19.57 -7.81
C GLY A 339 3.75 18.42 -7.66
N ILE A 340 3.73 17.50 -8.62
CA ILE A 340 4.50 16.25 -8.59
C ILE A 340 6.02 16.48 -8.62
N ASP A 341 6.48 17.61 -9.15
CA ASP A 341 7.91 17.94 -9.22
C ASP A 341 8.53 18.12 -7.83
N LYS A 342 7.72 18.43 -6.82
CA LYS A 342 8.13 18.52 -5.41
C LYS A 342 8.71 17.21 -4.84
N LEU A 343 8.45 16.06 -5.48
CA LEU A 343 9.06 14.78 -5.11
C LEU A 343 10.55 14.68 -5.46
N LYS A 344 11.04 15.49 -6.40
CA LYS A 344 12.46 15.47 -6.78
C LYS A 344 13.35 16.06 -5.69
N VAL A 345 12.76 16.72 -4.69
CA VAL A 345 13.45 17.32 -3.56
C VAL A 345 13.72 16.26 -2.50
N ALA A 346 14.99 16.10 -2.11
CA ALA A 346 15.36 15.22 -1.02
C ALA A 346 14.94 15.83 0.34
N ARG A 347 13.91 15.27 0.97
CA ARG A 347 13.35 15.77 2.25
C ARG A 347 13.75 14.96 3.48
N SER A 348 14.61 13.96 3.32
CA SER A 348 15.09 13.13 4.41
C SER A 348 16.43 12.44 4.10
N SER A 349 16.93 11.65 5.06
CA SER A 349 18.04 10.69 4.88
C SER A 349 17.66 9.51 3.97
N ILE A 350 16.35 9.27 3.75
CA ILE A 350 15.77 8.18 2.95
C ILE A 350 14.79 8.74 1.91
N PRO A 351 15.25 9.61 0.98
CA PRO A 351 14.37 10.39 0.12
C PRO A 351 13.51 9.54 -0.83
N ALA A 352 13.97 8.36 -1.29
CA ALA A 352 13.21 7.56 -2.26
C ALA A 352 11.87 7.00 -1.74
N VAL A 353 11.71 6.98 -0.41
CA VAL A 353 10.55 6.43 0.31
C VAL A 353 9.79 7.48 1.12
N THR A 354 10.21 8.75 1.05
CA THR A 354 9.64 9.86 1.81
C THR A 354 8.72 10.69 0.92
N HIS A 355 7.49 10.94 1.36
CA HIS A 355 6.53 11.78 0.62
C HIS A 355 6.78 13.27 0.90
N VAL A 356 6.14 14.16 0.14
CA VAL A 356 6.26 15.62 0.26
C VAL A 356 5.79 16.16 1.61
N ASP A 357 4.91 15.42 2.30
CA ASP A 357 4.45 15.69 3.67
C ASP A 357 5.30 14.99 4.74
N HIS A 358 6.48 14.49 4.39
CA HIS A 358 7.39 13.73 5.23
C HIS A 358 6.82 12.41 5.78
N SER A 359 5.77 11.85 5.16
CA SER A 359 5.23 10.54 5.53
C SER A 359 5.81 9.38 4.70
N ALA A 360 5.69 8.16 5.23
CA ALA A 360 6.02 6.94 4.52
C ALA A 360 5.03 5.81 4.88
N ARG A 361 4.78 4.89 3.93
CA ARG A 361 3.93 3.71 4.14
C ARG A 361 4.77 2.47 4.41
N ILE A 362 4.85 2.07 5.66
CA ILE A 362 5.96 1.24 6.15
C ILE A 362 5.62 -0.25 6.08
N GLN A 363 6.59 -1.06 5.66
CA GLN A 363 6.65 -2.49 5.96
C GLN A 363 7.74 -2.76 6.99
N THR A 364 7.38 -3.28 8.16
CA THR A 364 8.35 -3.86 9.09
C THR A 364 8.68 -5.29 8.70
N VAL A 365 9.96 -5.66 8.77
CA VAL A 365 10.48 -6.97 8.40
C VAL A 365 11.21 -7.58 9.60
N ASP A 366 10.85 -8.81 9.92
CA ASP A 366 11.48 -9.60 10.98
C ASP A 366 11.86 -11.00 10.48
N ARG A 367 12.68 -11.67 11.30
CA ARG A 367 13.22 -12.99 11.03
C ARG A 367 12.16 -14.10 10.99
N ALA A 368 11.05 -13.99 11.71
CA ALA A 368 10.03 -15.02 11.78
C ALA A 368 9.13 -15.04 10.54
N ARG A 369 8.67 -13.87 10.08
CA ARG A 369 7.79 -13.75 8.90
C ARG A 369 8.54 -13.81 7.58
N ASN A 370 9.71 -13.19 7.47
CA ASN A 370 10.50 -13.18 6.22
C ASN A 370 12.02 -13.27 6.48
N PRO A 371 12.56 -14.45 6.82
CA PRO A 371 13.95 -14.61 7.23
C PRO A 371 14.97 -14.21 6.15
N ARG A 372 14.66 -14.46 4.87
CA ARG A 372 15.55 -14.15 3.74
C ARG A 372 15.62 -12.65 3.47
N LEU A 373 14.48 -11.97 3.44
CA LEU A 373 14.47 -10.51 3.29
C LEU A 373 15.13 -9.83 4.49
N TYR A 374 14.89 -10.35 5.70
CA TYR A 374 15.54 -9.87 6.91
C TYR A 374 17.07 -9.96 6.81
N ARG A 375 17.62 -11.11 6.37
CA ARG A 375 19.08 -11.26 6.15
C ARG A 375 19.61 -10.31 5.08
N LEU A 376 18.88 -10.08 3.99
CA LEU A 376 19.27 -9.11 2.97
C LEU A 376 19.34 -7.69 3.56
N LEU A 377 18.34 -7.28 4.35
CA LEU A 377 18.33 -5.98 5.03
C LEU A 377 19.46 -5.85 6.06
N GLU A 378 19.76 -6.90 6.84
CA GLU A 378 20.92 -6.93 7.74
C GLU A 378 22.23 -6.71 6.98
N ARG A 379 22.44 -7.42 5.85
CA ARG A 379 23.63 -7.25 5.01
C ARG A 379 23.71 -5.85 4.43
N PHE A 380 22.61 -5.34 3.88
CA PHE A 380 22.54 -3.97 3.37
C PHE A 380 22.83 -2.92 4.45
N LYS A 381 22.29 -3.10 5.66
CA LYS A 381 22.58 -2.24 6.82
C LYS A 381 24.06 -2.28 7.20
N ALA A 382 24.67 -3.45 7.22
CA ALA A 382 26.10 -3.59 7.52
C ALA A 382 27.00 -2.84 6.52
N LEU A 383 26.61 -2.80 5.24
CA LEU A 383 27.34 -2.08 4.21
C LEU A 383 27.10 -0.56 4.22
N THR A 384 25.89 -0.13 4.58
CA THR A 384 25.42 1.24 4.31
C THR A 384 25.14 2.08 5.56
N GLY A 385 25.04 1.44 6.72
CA GLY A 385 24.51 2.02 7.95
C GLY A 385 22.98 2.16 7.98
N THR A 386 22.27 1.82 6.90
CA THR A 386 20.81 2.02 6.77
C THR A 386 20.10 0.69 6.50
N GLY A 387 19.23 0.25 7.42
CA GLY A 387 18.43 -0.97 7.27
C GLY A 387 17.10 -0.77 6.52
N ILE A 388 17.10 0.07 5.48
CA ILE A 388 15.88 0.45 4.73
C ILE A 388 16.12 0.35 3.23
N LEU A 389 15.20 -0.35 2.55
CA LEU A 389 15.13 -0.41 1.09
C LEU A 389 13.78 0.10 0.61
N VAL A 390 13.76 0.56 -0.63
CA VAL A 390 12.53 0.70 -1.42
C VAL A 390 11.96 -0.69 -1.67
N ASN A 391 10.64 -0.85 -1.47
CA ASN A 391 9.89 -2.00 -1.95
C ASN A 391 8.68 -1.52 -2.77
N THR A 392 8.53 -2.10 -3.96
CA THR A 392 7.35 -1.95 -4.81
C THR A 392 6.96 -3.28 -5.44
N SER A 393 5.73 -3.38 -5.94
CA SER A 393 5.22 -4.60 -6.56
C SER A 393 6.12 -5.07 -7.71
N PHE A 394 6.39 -6.36 -7.87
CA PHE A 394 7.08 -6.84 -9.06
C PHE A 394 6.08 -7.04 -10.20
N ASN A 395 5.93 -5.99 -11.01
CA ASN A 395 5.08 -5.93 -12.21
C ASN A 395 5.39 -4.67 -13.02
N ILE A 396 4.83 -4.57 -14.22
CA ILE A 396 4.71 -3.31 -14.97
C ILE A 396 3.32 -2.69 -14.75
N ARG A 397 3.04 -1.58 -15.43
CA ARG A 397 1.72 -0.95 -15.41
C ARG A 397 0.68 -1.90 -16.02
N ASP A 398 -0.51 -1.93 -15.43
CA ASP A 398 -1.69 -2.68 -15.89
C ASP A 398 -1.54 -4.22 -15.90
N GLU A 399 -0.48 -4.74 -15.27
CA GLU A 399 -0.30 -6.17 -15.03
C GLU A 399 -0.42 -6.50 -13.52
N PRO A 400 -0.87 -7.72 -13.16
CA PRO A 400 -0.81 -8.20 -11.78
C PRO A 400 0.64 -8.39 -11.32
N ILE A 401 0.84 -8.58 -10.02
CA ILE A 401 2.14 -8.97 -9.46
C ILE A 401 2.55 -10.31 -10.08
N VAL A 402 3.81 -10.43 -10.52
CA VAL A 402 4.35 -11.68 -11.08
C VAL A 402 4.14 -12.83 -10.10
N ASN A 403 3.71 -13.99 -10.59
CA ASN A 403 3.43 -15.13 -9.73
C ASN A 403 4.44 -16.26 -9.94
N SER A 404 4.65 -16.65 -11.20
CA SER A 404 5.58 -17.73 -11.62
C SER A 404 6.98 -17.21 -11.99
N PRO A 405 8.00 -18.10 -12.04
CA PRO A 405 9.33 -17.75 -12.54
C PRO A 405 9.28 -17.21 -13.98
N ASP A 406 8.35 -17.71 -14.80
CA ASP A 406 8.16 -17.23 -16.16
C ASP A 406 7.64 -15.79 -16.19
N ASP A 407 6.68 -15.45 -15.33
CA ASP A 407 6.19 -14.08 -15.19
C ASP A 407 7.31 -13.13 -14.74
N ALA A 408 8.13 -13.56 -13.77
CA ALA A 408 9.28 -12.80 -13.29
C ALA A 408 10.31 -12.57 -14.40
N TRP A 409 10.63 -13.60 -15.18
CA TRP A 409 11.50 -13.50 -16.36
C TRP A 409 10.94 -12.53 -17.41
N ARG A 410 9.65 -12.65 -17.79
CA ARG A 410 9.03 -11.76 -18.79
C ARG A 410 9.06 -10.32 -18.32
N CYS A 411 8.71 -10.05 -17.05
CA CYS A 411 8.77 -8.71 -16.48
C CYS A 411 10.21 -8.18 -16.43
N PHE A 412 11.18 -9.00 -16.05
CA PHE A 412 12.60 -8.63 -16.04
C PHE A 412 13.10 -8.29 -17.45
N MET A 413 12.75 -9.09 -18.46
CA MET A 413 13.14 -8.85 -19.84
C MET A 413 12.44 -7.63 -20.46
N GLY A 414 11.17 -7.39 -20.10
CA GLY A 414 10.39 -6.24 -20.55
C GLY A 414 10.67 -4.92 -19.82
N THR A 415 11.61 -4.89 -18.88
CA THR A 415 11.98 -3.69 -18.12
C THR A 415 13.49 -3.48 -18.08
N GLU A 416 13.92 -2.32 -17.60
CA GLU A 416 15.34 -2.01 -17.38
C GLU A 416 15.78 -2.27 -15.92
N MET A 417 15.31 -3.37 -15.30
CA MET A 417 15.90 -3.82 -14.04
C MET A 417 17.34 -4.27 -14.29
N ASP A 418 18.24 -4.02 -13.35
CA ASP A 418 19.65 -4.37 -13.49
C ASP A 418 19.91 -5.85 -13.14
N MET A 419 19.12 -6.40 -12.21
CA MET A 419 19.29 -7.75 -11.68
C MET A 419 17.94 -8.42 -11.39
N LEU A 420 17.86 -9.72 -11.63
CA LEU A 420 16.76 -10.58 -11.18
C LEU A 420 17.31 -11.68 -10.28
N VAL A 421 16.69 -11.83 -9.10
CA VAL A 421 16.95 -12.93 -8.17
C VAL A 421 15.69 -13.78 -8.07
N MET A 422 15.80 -15.07 -8.40
CA MET A 422 14.77 -16.08 -8.23
C MET A 422 15.28 -17.17 -7.28
N GLY A 423 14.86 -17.11 -6.01
CA GLY A 423 15.40 -17.99 -4.97
C GLY A 423 16.89 -17.74 -4.75
N ASN A 424 17.72 -18.65 -5.23
CA ASN A 424 19.19 -18.60 -5.18
C ASN A 424 19.83 -18.37 -6.57
N VAL A 425 19.01 -18.19 -7.60
CA VAL A 425 19.45 -18.01 -8.98
C VAL A 425 19.46 -16.52 -9.29
N LEU A 426 20.64 -15.99 -9.60
CA LEU A 426 20.89 -14.60 -9.93
C LEU A 426 21.10 -14.45 -11.44
N LEU A 427 20.44 -13.46 -12.03
CA LEU A 427 20.57 -13.08 -13.43
C LEU A 427 20.93 -11.59 -13.52
N LEU A 428 21.91 -11.26 -14.35
CA LEU A 428 22.29 -9.89 -14.65
C LEU A 428 21.73 -9.47 -16.00
N LYS A 429 21.14 -8.28 -16.07
CA LYS A 429 20.44 -7.80 -17.27
C LYS A 429 21.37 -7.66 -18.48
N GLU A 430 22.61 -7.24 -18.24
CA GLU A 430 23.63 -7.03 -19.27
C GLU A 430 24.15 -8.33 -19.92
N GLU A 431 23.88 -9.48 -19.31
CA GLU A 431 24.34 -10.78 -19.81
C GLU A 431 23.30 -11.53 -20.67
N GLN A 432 22.06 -11.03 -20.70
CA GLN A 432 20.91 -11.68 -21.33
C GLN A 432 20.80 -11.43 -22.83
#